data_AF-X1B5V9-F1
#
_entry.id   AF-X1B5V9-F1
#
_cell.length_a   1.000
_cell.length_b   1.000
_cell.length_c   1.000
_cell.angle_alpha   90.00
_cell.angle_beta   90.00
_cell.angle_gamma   90.00
#
_symmetry.space_group_name_H-M   'P 1'
#
loop_
_entity.id
_entity.type
_entity.pdbx_description
1 polymer ?
#
loop_
_entity_poly.entity_id
_entity_poly.type
_entity_poly.pdbx_seq_one_letter_code
_entity_poly.pdbx_strand_id
1 'polypeptide(L)'
;MDLAEKIYPLIKKTGAKLILEPGRFLVGPAGVLITQVLYKKNRGKKRFIIVDAGMNDLIRPSLYGAYHQIKKLKEPHGASSPEVVDVVGPVCESGDFFARERPLPQITEGEYLAIMDTGAYCFSMSFTYNARPRPAEVLVKKDQWWIIRERETYKDLIKEESIPEELFSSFRGSPLSSKSRSTSSMRKKKTILNPIPFKRGEVDEDSF
;
A
#
# COMPACT_ATOMS: atom_id res chain seq x y z
N MET A 1 -25.44 -7.07 11.29
CA MET A 1 -26.05 -7.73 12.45
C MET A 1 -26.50 -9.18 12.18
N ASP A 2 -26.35 -9.72 10.97
CA ASP A 2 -27.01 -10.98 10.54
C ASP A 2 -26.37 -12.31 11.04
N LEU A 3 -25.04 -12.37 11.21
CA LEU A 3 -24.35 -13.66 11.44
C LEU A 3 -24.63 -14.27 12.82
N ALA A 4 -24.55 -13.47 13.88
CA ALA A 4 -24.71 -13.93 15.25
C ALA A 4 -26.14 -14.41 15.51
N GLU A 5 -27.14 -13.70 14.99
CA GLU A 5 -28.56 -14.05 15.12
C GLU A 5 -28.87 -15.41 14.49
N LYS A 6 -28.23 -15.74 13.36
CA LYS A 6 -28.40 -17.03 12.67
C LYS A 6 -27.70 -18.20 13.35
N ILE A 7 -26.49 -17.98 13.86
CA ILE A 7 -25.64 -19.07 14.38
C ILE A 7 -25.90 -19.35 15.87
N TYR A 8 -26.14 -18.32 16.67
CA TYR A 8 -26.25 -18.45 18.13
C TYR A 8 -27.34 -19.44 18.57
N PRO A 9 -28.57 -19.46 18.01
CA PRO A 9 -29.59 -20.43 18.39
C PRO A 9 -29.22 -21.89 18.08
N LEU A 10 -28.40 -22.12 17.06
CA LEU A 10 -27.95 -23.46 16.67
C LEU A 10 -26.87 -23.98 17.63
N ILE A 11 -25.88 -23.13 17.94
CA ILE A 11 -24.77 -23.50 18.83
C ILE A 11 -25.21 -23.58 20.28
N LYS A 12 -26.11 -22.70 20.73
CA LYS A 12 -26.64 -22.74 22.10
C LYS A 12 -27.25 -24.10 22.45
N LYS A 13 -27.87 -24.79 21.47
CA LYS A 13 -28.45 -26.13 21.65
C LYS A 13 -27.41 -27.23 21.86
N THR A 14 -26.19 -27.05 21.36
CA THR A 14 -25.14 -28.08 21.42
C THR A 14 -24.34 -28.01 22.73
N GLY A 15 -24.38 -26.88 23.45
CA GLY A 15 -23.55 -26.64 24.63
C GLY A 15 -22.05 -26.56 24.35
N ALA A 16 -21.65 -26.57 23.06
CA ALA A 16 -20.26 -26.54 22.65
C ALA A 16 -19.67 -25.12 22.74
N LYS A 17 -18.35 -25.03 22.95
CA LYS A 17 -17.61 -23.77 22.86
C LYS A 17 -17.50 -23.32 21.41
N LEU A 18 -18.02 -22.14 21.10
CA LEU A 18 -17.89 -21.52 19.79
C LEU A 18 -16.50 -20.87 19.63
N ILE A 19 -15.80 -21.18 18.55
CA ILE A 19 -14.57 -20.53 18.11
C ILE A 19 -14.82 -19.95 16.71
N LEU A 20 -14.41 -18.71 16.49
CA LEU A 20 -14.51 -18.02 15.20
C LEU A 20 -13.14 -17.50 14.79
N GLU A 21 -12.85 -17.52 13.50
CA GLU A 21 -11.56 -17.08 12.93
C GLU A 21 -11.75 -15.91 11.95
N PRO A 22 -12.33 -14.77 12.38
CA PRO A 22 -12.59 -13.67 11.47
C PRO A 22 -11.28 -12.96 11.08
N GLY A 23 -10.87 -13.13 9.81
CA GLY A 23 -9.78 -12.37 9.22
C GLY A 23 -10.26 -11.05 8.61
N ARG A 24 -10.70 -11.11 7.33
CA ARG A 24 -11.10 -9.94 6.54
C ARG A 24 -12.10 -9.03 7.25
N PHE A 25 -13.05 -9.61 7.98
CA PHE A 25 -14.09 -8.85 8.69
C PHE A 25 -13.51 -7.88 9.72
N LEU A 26 -12.43 -8.26 10.42
CA LEU A 26 -11.81 -7.42 11.44
C LEU A 26 -10.95 -6.31 10.82
N VAL A 27 -10.11 -6.66 9.85
CA VAL A 27 -9.01 -5.78 9.42
C VAL A 27 -9.21 -5.19 8.03
N GLY A 28 -10.08 -5.74 7.18
CA GLY A 28 -10.29 -5.29 5.80
C GLY A 28 -10.60 -3.79 5.72
N PRO A 29 -11.70 -3.32 6.33
CA PRO A 29 -12.10 -1.91 6.31
C PRO A 29 -11.18 -0.97 7.10
N ALA A 30 -10.33 -1.51 7.98
CA ALA A 30 -9.45 -0.71 8.82
C ALA A 30 -8.21 -0.19 8.07
N GLY A 31 -7.88 -0.77 6.91
CA GLY A 31 -6.73 -0.37 6.11
C GLY A 31 -7.12 0.47 4.89
N VAL A 32 -6.29 1.47 4.60
CA VAL A 32 -6.37 2.31 3.41
C VAL A 32 -4.97 2.43 2.81
N LEU A 33 -4.84 2.23 1.50
CA LEU A 33 -3.59 2.42 0.78
C LEU A 33 -3.60 3.83 0.20
N ILE A 34 -2.66 4.66 0.65
CA ILE A 34 -2.47 6.01 0.14
C ILE A 34 -1.43 5.97 -0.97
N THR A 35 -1.73 6.62 -2.08
CA THR A 35 -0.86 6.66 -3.26
C THR A 35 -0.90 8.04 -3.90
N GLN A 36 0.25 8.51 -4.39
CA GLN A 36 0.36 9.77 -5.11
C GLN A 36 0.15 9.55 -6.61
N VAL A 37 -0.54 10.48 -7.25
CA VAL A 37 -0.67 10.54 -8.70
C VAL A 37 0.64 11.04 -9.28
N LEU A 38 1.31 10.20 -10.06
CA LEU A 38 2.56 10.53 -10.72
C LEU A 38 2.29 11.39 -11.96
N TYR A 39 1.44 10.89 -12.86
CA TYR A 39 1.07 11.61 -14.08
C TYR A 39 -0.21 11.06 -14.71
N LYS A 40 -0.80 11.84 -15.62
CA LYS A 40 -1.93 11.40 -16.45
C LYS A 40 -1.46 11.02 -17.84
N LYS A 41 -2.07 9.98 -18.41
CA LYS A 41 -1.80 9.57 -19.80
C LYS A 41 -3.09 9.32 -20.55
N ASN A 42 -3.18 9.89 -21.75
CA ASN A 42 -4.28 9.64 -22.66
C ASN A 42 -3.81 8.71 -23.78
N ARG A 43 -4.58 7.67 -24.10
CA ARG A 43 -4.32 6.77 -25.23
C ARG A 43 -5.63 6.46 -25.94
N GLY A 44 -5.87 7.14 -27.06
CA GLY A 44 -7.14 7.05 -27.78
C GLY A 44 -8.29 7.50 -26.87
N LYS A 45 -9.27 6.61 -26.68
CA LYS A 45 -10.43 6.87 -25.80
C LYS A 45 -10.17 6.56 -24.32
N LYS A 46 -9.05 5.92 -23.98
CA LYS A 46 -8.71 5.57 -22.60
C LYS A 46 -7.87 6.66 -21.93
N ARG A 47 -8.20 6.90 -20.67
CA ARG A 47 -7.56 7.86 -19.79
C ARG A 47 -6.99 7.12 -18.59
N PHE A 48 -5.72 7.32 -18.32
CA PHE A 48 -4.99 6.63 -17.27
C PHE A 48 -4.53 7.63 -16.22
N ILE A 49 -4.79 7.29 -14.96
CA ILE A 49 -4.17 7.92 -13.80
C ILE A 49 -3.07 6.97 -13.34
N ILE A 50 -1.81 7.37 -13.54
CA ILE A 50 -0.66 6.58 -13.11
C ILE A 50 -0.32 7.01 -11.69
N VAL A 51 -0.30 6.07 -10.76
CA VAL A 51 0.00 6.33 -9.35
C VAL A 51 1.30 5.64 -8.92
N ASP A 52 1.82 6.00 -7.74
CA ASP A 52 3.11 5.48 -7.25
C ASP A 52 3.02 4.11 -6.56
N ALA A 53 1.82 3.69 -6.16
CA ALA A 53 1.55 2.32 -5.74
C ALA A 53 1.40 1.41 -6.96
N GLY A 54 1.82 0.16 -6.85
CA GLY A 54 1.63 -0.87 -7.88
C GLY A 54 0.95 -2.12 -7.36
N MET A 55 0.73 -3.08 -8.25
CA MET A 55 0.23 -4.42 -7.91
C MET A 55 1.13 -5.14 -6.90
N ASN A 56 2.40 -4.75 -6.82
CA ASN A 56 3.35 -5.24 -5.83
C ASN A 56 3.00 -4.78 -4.40
N ASP A 57 2.23 -3.71 -4.24
CA ASP A 57 1.72 -3.20 -2.96
C ASP A 57 0.30 -3.72 -2.67
N LEU A 58 -0.54 -3.80 -3.70
CA LEU A 58 -1.91 -4.32 -3.64
C LEU A 58 -2.23 -5.15 -4.89
N ILE A 59 -2.05 -6.47 -4.77
CA ILE A 59 -2.22 -7.39 -5.90
C ILE A 59 -3.68 -7.76 -6.19
N ARG A 60 -4.60 -7.54 -5.24
CA ARG A 60 -5.97 -8.07 -5.30
C ARG A 60 -6.76 -7.70 -6.57
N PRO A 61 -6.71 -6.46 -7.08
CA PRO A 61 -7.42 -6.12 -8.32
C PRO A 61 -6.86 -6.89 -9.52
N SER A 62 -5.53 -7.00 -9.61
CA SER A 62 -4.84 -7.74 -10.68
C SER A 62 -5.14 -9.24 -10.62
N LEU A 63 -5.04 -9.84 -9.42
CA LEU A 63 -5.15 -11.29 -9.22
C LEU A 63 -6.59 -11.80 -9.22
N TYR A 64 -7.53 -11.03 -8.67
CA TYR A 64 -8.91 -11.47 -8.44
C TYR A 64 -9.96 -10.65 -9.19
N GLY A 65 -9.57 -9.60 -9.92
CA GLY A 65 -10.52 -8.59 -10.39
C GLY A 65 -11.23 -7.87 -9.25
N ALA A 66 -10.64 -7.88 -8.04
CA ALA A 66 -11.29 -7.37 -6.85
C ALA A 66 -11.54 -5.85 -6.94
N TYR A 67 -12.77 -5.44 -6.64
CA TYR A 67 -13.11 -4.03 -6.51
C TYR A 67 -12.55 -3.46 -5.20
N HIS A 68 -11.92 -2.29 -5.31
CA HIS A 68 -11.67 -1.39 -4.19
C HIS A 68 -12.25 0.00 -4.54
N GLN A 69 -12.84 0.65 -3.54
CA GLN A 69 -13.25 2.05 -3.69
C GLN A 69 -12.00 2.92 -3.75
N ILE A 70 -11.97 3.88 -4.67
CA ILE A 70 -10.89 4.87 -4.80
C ILE A 70 -11.49 6.23 -4.49
N LYS A 71 -10.89 6.96 -3.56
CA LYS A 71 -11.30 8.31 -3.17
C LYS A 71 -10.14 9.28 -3.38
N LYS A 72 -10.46 10.49 -3.83
CA LYS A 72 -9.54 11.62 -3.82
C LYS A 72 -9.46 12.15 -2.38
N LEU A 73 -8.25 12.43 -1.87
CA LEU A 73 -8.08 12.85 -0.47
C LEU A 73 -8.47 14.31 -0.20
N LYS A 74 -8.28 15.19 -1.19
CA LYS A 74 -8.79 16.57 -1.15
C LYS A 74 -10.09 16.64 -1.90
N GLU A 75 -11.13 17.18 -1.27
CA GLU A 75 -12.41 17.38 -1.95
C GLU A 75 -12.21 18.30 -3.16
N PRO A 76 -12.86 18.00 -4.30
CA PRO A 76 -12.81 18.88 -5.44
C PRO A 76 -13.50 20.21 -5.09
N HIS A 77 -12.84 21.34 -5.38
CA HIS A 77 -13.51 22.64 -5.32
C HIS A 77 -14.56 22.70 -6.44
N GLY A 78 -15.84 22.78 -6.05
CA GLY A 78 -16.97 22.88 -6.96
C GLY A 78 -17.44 21.56 -7.60
N ALA A 79 -18.56 21.64 -8.31
CA ALA A 79 -19.15 20.49 -8.99
C ALA A 79 -18.44 20.23 -10.33
N SER A 80 -17.45 19.33 -10.32
CA SER A 80 -16.88 18.78 -11.56
C SER A 80 -17.58 17.48 -11.94
N SER A 81 -17.95 17.31 -13.21
CA SER A 81 -18.47 16.02 -13.70
C SER A 81 -17.40 14.92 -13.57
N PRO A 82 -17.79 13.69 -13.18
CA PRO A 82 -16.84 12.58 -13.09
C PRO A 82 -16.20 12.25 -14.45
N GLU A 83 -14.92 11.93 -14.41
CA GLU A 83 -14.15 11.42 -15.54
C GLU A 83 -14.04 9.89 -15.45
N VAL A 84 -14.31 9.18 -16.54
CA VAL A 84 -14.10 7.72 -16.62
C VAL A 84 -12.62 7.44 -16.94
N VAL A 85 -11.93 6.82 -15.99
CA VAL A 85 -10.48 6.56 -16.04
C VAL A 85 -10.11 5.14 -15.59
N ASP A 86 -8.94 4.68 -16.04
CA ASP A 86 -8.24 3.52 -15.48
C ASP A 86 -7.19 4.04 -14.48
N VAL A 87 -7.15 3.48 -13.26
CA VAL A 87 -6.12 3.79 -12.26
C VAL A 87 -5.11 2.65 -12.26
N VAL A 88 -3.87 2.96 -12.59
CA VAL A 88 -2.79 1.98 -12.84
C VAL A 88 -1.53 2.35 -12.07
N GLY A 89 -0.73 1.35 -11.75
CA GLY A 89 0.56 1.58 -11.10
C GLY A 89 1.71 1.75 -12.11
N PRO A 90 2.95 1.82 -11.61
CA PRO A 90 4.15 2.03 -12.42
C PRO A 90 4.88 0.71 -12.78
N VAL A 91 4.33 -0.45 -12.44
CA VAL A 91 4.94 -1.76 -12.70
C VAL A 91 4.85 -2.06 -14.20
N CYS A 92 5.89 -2.68 -14.75
CA CYS A 92 5.98 -3.02 -16.16
C CYS A 92 5.13 -4.25 -16.53
N GLU A 93 3.84 -4.23 -16.17
CA GLU A 93 2.89 -5.29 -16.48
C GLU A 93 1.52 -4.69 -16.81
N SER A 94 0.88 -5.21 -17.85
CA SER A 94 -0.48 -4.83 -18.27
C SER A 94 -1.55 -5.13 -17.20
N GLY A 95 -1.24 -6.08 -16.32
CA GLY A 95 -2.00 -6.43 -15.14
C GLY A 95 -1.85 -5.45 -13.97
N ASP A 96 -1.00 -4.42 -14.05
CA ASP A 96 -0.84 -3.44 -12.97
C ASP A 96 -1.95 -2.38 -12.98
N PHE A 97 -3.12 -2.75 -12.48
CA PHE A 97 -4.26 -1.85 -12.33
C PHE A 97 -4.90 -1.98 -10.96
N PHE A 98 -5.50 -0.88 -10.49
CA PHE A 98 -6.36 -0.84 -9.31
C PHE A 98 -7.83 -0.70 -9.68
N ALA A 99 -8.12 0.00 -10.77
CA ALA A 99 -9.46 0.15 -11.30
C ALA A 99 -9.43 0.34 -12.82
N ARG A 100 -10.45 -0.18 -13.49
CA ARG A 100 -10.69 0.04 -14.92
C ARG A 100 -12.06 0.68 -15.09
N GLU A 101 -12.16 1.61 -16.03
CA GLU A 101 -13.40 2.30 -16.44
C GLU A 101 -14.17 2.88 -15.25
N ARG A 102 -13.45 3.48 -14.30
CA ARG A 102 -14.02 4.02 -13.07
C ARG A 102 -14.41 5.48 -13.26
N PRO A 103 -15.67 5.88 -13.01
CA PRO A 103 -16.01 7.28 -12.83
C PRO A 103 -15.37 7.80 -11.54
N LEU A 104 -14.46 8.76 -11.66
CA LEU A 104 -13.79 9.44 -10.55
C LEU A 104 -13.92 10.96 -10.71
N PRO A 105 -13.86 11.75 -9.62
CA PRO A 105 -13.72 13.20 -9.74
C PRO A 105 -12.45 13.55 -10.54
N GLN A 106 -12.33 14.79 -10.99
CA GLN A 106 -11.11 15.22 -11.65
C GLN A 106 -9.91 15.08 -10.71
N ILE A 107 -8.91 14.35 -11.18
CA ILE A 107 -7.66 14.07 -10.50
C ILE A 107 -6.53 14.74 -11.28
N THR A 108 -5.62 15.37 -10.55
CA THR A 108 -4.45 16.10 -11.05
C THR A 108 -3.17 15.42 -10.57
N GLU A 109 -2.08 15.62 -11.30
CA GLU A 109 -0.75 15.15 -10.92
C GLU A 109 -0.31 15.73 -9.56
N GLY A 110 0.40 14.95 -8.76
CA GLY A 110 0.83 15.32 -7.42
C GLY A 110 -0.24 15.16 -6.33
N GLU A 111 -1.52 15.01 -6.68
CA GLU A 111 -2.59 14.73 -5.70
C GLU A 111 -2.47 13.31 -5.13
N TYR A 112 -3.16 13.06 -4.01
CA TYR A 112 -3.18 11.75 -3.37
C TYR A 112 -4.55 11.10 -3.46
N LEU A 113 -4.54 9.80 -3.68
CA LEU A 113 -5.71 8.93 -3.70
C LEU A 113 -5.65 7.94 -2.52
N ALA A 114 -6.83 7.59 -2.03
CA ALA A 114 -7.05 6.57 -1.01
C ALA A 114 -7.76 5.37 -1.65
N ILE A 115 -7.10 4.20 -1.64
CA ILE A 115 -7.68 2.93 -2.03
C ILE A 115 -8.18 2.22 -0.76
N MET A 116 -9.50 2.13 -0.64
CA MET A 116 -10.21 1.69 0.57
C MET A 116 -10.19 0.17 0.74
N ASP A 117 -10.48 -0.31 1.95
CA ASP A 117 -10.64 -1.74 2.28
C ASP A 117 -9.38 -2.60 2.03
N THR A 118 -8.21 -2.03 2.30
CA THR A 118 -6.90 -2.63 2.02
C THR A 118 -6.20 -3.20 3.25
N GLY A 119 -6.89 -3.38 4.39
CA GLY A 119 -6.26 -3.93 5.59
C GLY A 119 -6.15 -5.45 5.62
N ALA A 120 -6.76 -6.17 4.67
CA ALA A 120 -6.73 -7.64 4.60
C ALA A 120 -6.25 -8.14 3.23
N TYR A 121 -5.28 -9.06 3.21
CA TYR A 121 -4.73 -9.68 1.99
C TYR A 121 -4.16 -8.67 0.99
N CYS A 122 -3.55 -7.60 1.51
CA CYS A 122 -2.93 -6.54 0.72
C CYS A 122 -1.43 -6.52 1.05
N PHE A 123 -1.01 -5.83 2.12
CA PHE A 123 0.39 -5.84 2.55
C PHE A 123 0.91 -7.26 2.79
N SER A 124 0.10 -8.16 3.36
CA SER A 124 0.48 -9.57 3.58
C SER A 124 0.80 -10.33 2.29
N MET A 125 0.34 -9.84 1.14
CA MET A 125 0.62 -10.36 -0.20
C MET A 125 1.52 -9.43 -1.01
N SER A 126 2.12 -8.41 -0.38
CA SER A 126 3.02 -7.47 -1.05
C SER A 126 4.39 -8.11 -1.30
N PHE A 127 4.96 -7.78 -2.45
CA PHE A 127 6.22 -8.32 -2.98
C PHE A 127 7.04 -7.20 -3.63
N THR A 128 8.27 -7.51 -4.04
CA THR A 128 9.28 -6.52 -4.47
C THR A 128 9.54 -6.53 -5.97
N TYR A 129 8.54 -6.93 -6.76
CA TYR A 129 8.65 -6.95 -8.23
C TYR A 129 8.99 -5.57 -8.79
N ASN A 130 9.78 -5.57 -9.87
CA ASN A 130 10.48 -4.39 -10.40
C ASN A 130 11.38 -3.68 -9.37
N ALA A 131 11.96 -4.44 -8.44
CA ALA A 131 12.86 -3.94 -7.41
C ALA A 131 12.26 -2.76 -6.61
N ARG A 132 10.94 -2.80 -6.37
CA ARG A 132 10.22 -1.78 -5.62
C ARG A 132 10.23 -2.14 -4.14
N PRO A 133 10.81 -1.31 -3.25
CA PRO A 133 10.74 -1.55 -1.82
C PRO A 133 9.31 -1.42 -1.30
N ARG A 134 8.88 -2.37 -0.44
CA ARG A 134 7.52 -2.35 0.12
C ARG A 134 7.27 -1.08 0.94
N PRO A 135 6.03 -0.56 0.96
CA PRO A 135 5.71 0.71 1.59
C PRO A 135 5.80 0.63 3.11
N ALA A 136 5.78 1.79 3.75
CA ALA A 136 5.59 1.85 5.21
C ALA A 136 4.13 1.53 5.57
N GLU A 137 3.90 0.97 6.76
CA GLU A 137 2.58 0.86 7.37
C GLU A 137 2.49 1.82 8.57
N VAL A 138 1.41 2.60 8.60
CA VAL A 138 1.12 3.57 9.67
C VAL A 138 -0.15 3.17 10.39
N LEU A 139 -0.12 3.18 11.72
CA LEU A 139 -1.29 3.05 12.57
C LEU A 139 -1.72 4.43 13.05
N VAL A 140 -2.99 4.78 12.87
CA VAL A 140 -3.58 6.02 13.39
C VAL A 140 -4.51 5.69 14.55
N LYS A 141 -4.41 6.45 15.65
CA LYS A 141 -5.33 6.37 16.78
C LYS A 141 -5.57 7.77 17.31
N LYS A 142 -6.81 8.25 17.20
CA LYS A 142 -7.20 9.62 17.55
C LYS A 142 -6.34 10.65 16.79
N ASP A 143 -5.61 11.48 17.52
CA ASP A 143 -4.77 12.59 17.05
C ASP A 143 -3.27 12.22 16.95
N GLN A 144 -2.96 10.93 16.96
CA GLN A 144 -1.60 10.42 16.90
C GLN A 144 -1.46 9.29 15.88
N TRP A 145 -0.25 9.12 15.38
CA TRP A 145 0.10 8.02 14.48
C TRP A 145 1.48 7.43 14.77
N TRP A 146 1.68 6.18 14.35
CA TRP A 146 2.91 5.41 14.53
C TRP A 146 3.30 4.76 13.22
N ILE A 147 4.60 4.77 12.89
CA ILE A 147 5.14 3.86 11.88
C ILE A 147 5.23 2.48 12.54
N ILE A 148 4.33 1.58 12.18
CA ILE A 148 4.31 0.20 12.69
C ILE A 148 5.11 -0.74 11.79
N ARG A 149 5.39 -0.31 10.56
CA ARG A 149 6.34 -0.94 9.65
C ARG A 149 7.06 0.12 8.83
N GLU A 150 8.38 0.10 8.87
CA GLU A 150 9.18 1.00 8.03
C GLU A 150 9.12 0.59 6.56
N ARG A 151 9.22 1.58 5.68
CA ARG A 151 9.43 1.35 4.24
C ARG A 151 10.75 0.62 4.04
N GLU A 152 10.76 -0.37 3.17
CA GLU A 152 12.01 -1.05 2.79
C GLU A 152 12.93 -0.11 2.01
N THR A 153 14.22 -0.39 2.03
CA THR A 153 15.22 0.32 1.23
C THR A 153 15.73 -0.58 0.12
N TYR A 154 16.40 0.00 -0.90
CA TYR A 154 17.09 -0.80 -1.92
C TYR A 154 18.11 -1.77 -1.31
N LYS A 155 18.73 -1.42 -0.18
CA LYS A 155 19.64 -2.33 0.54
C LYS A 155 18.91 -3.54 1.12
N ASP A 156 17.67 -3.38 1.57
CA ASP A 156 16.88 -4.50 2.10
C ASP A 156 16.53 -5.52 1.00
N LEU A 157 16.43 -5.08 -0.27
CA LEU A 157 16.11 -5.96 -1.41
C LEU A 157 17.23 -6.96 -1.71
N ILE A 158 18.48 -6.51 -1.63
CA ILE A 158 19.67 -7.30 -1.97
C ILE A 158 20.38 -7.89 -0.76
N LYS A 159 19.83 -7.72 0.45
CA LYS A 159 20.50 -8.12 1.70
C LYS A 159 20.77 -9.63 1.81
N GLU A 160 20.01 -10.44 1.08
CA GLU A 160 20.11 -11.91 1.06
C GLU A 160 20.88 -12.41 -0.17
N GLU A 161 21.29 -11.49 -1.06
CA GLU A 161 22.12 -11.80 -2.21
C GLU A 161 23.60 -11.79 -1.81
N SER A 162 24.37 -12.70 -2.39
CA SER A 162 25.82 -12.74 -2.24
C SER A 162 26.46 -12.75 -3.61
N ILE A 163 27.50 -11.95 -3.76
CA ILE A 163 28.26 -11.85 -5.00
C ILE A 163 29.57 -12.63 -4.80
N PRO A 164 29.81 -13.73 -5.54
CA PRO A 164 31.08 -14.46 -5.46
C PRO A 164 32.26 -13.56 -5.80
N GLU A 165 33.28 -13.53 -4.95
CA GLU A 165 34.44 -12.63 -5.10
C GLU A 165 35.24 -12.93 -6.37
N GLU A 166 35.25 -14.20 -6.78
CA GLU A 166 36.01 -14.69 -7.94
C GLU A 166 35.53 -14.05 -9.25
N LEU A 167 34.23 -13.75 -9.38
CA LEU A 167 33.63 -13.13 -10.56
C LEU A 167 34.08 -11.68 -10.78
N PHE A 168 34.58 -11.01 -9.74
CA PHE A 168 35.01 -9.60 -9.78
C PHE A 168 36.51 -9.42 -9.52
N SER A 169 37.25 -10.53 -9.40
CA SER A 169 38.70 -10.54 -9.19
C SER A 169 39.49 -9.86 -10.31
N SER A 170 38.96 -9.84 -11.54
CA SER A 170 39.51 -9.15 -12.71
C SER A 170 39.22 -7.63 -12.75
N PHE A 171 38.29 -7.14 -11.92
CA PHE A 171 37.90 -5.71 -11.84
C PHE A 171 38.59 -4.95 -10.70
N ARG A 172 39.67 -5.49 -10.11
CA ARG A 172 40.47 -4.94 -8.99
C ARG A 172 41.24 -3.63 -9.32
N GLY A 173 40.69 -2.78 -10.19
CA GLY A 173 41.12 -1.40 -10.42
C GLY A 173 40.01 -0.37 -10.15
N SER A 174 38.79 -0.79 -9.79
CA SER A 174 37.68 0.16 -9.54
C SER A 174 37.62 0.63 -8.06
N PRO A 175 37.12 1.86 -7.79
CA PRO A 175 37.17 2.50 -6.47
C PRO A 175 36.39 1.77 -5.34
N LEU A 176 35.67 0.70 -5.67
CA LEU A 176 34.78 -0.02 -4.74
C LEU A 176 35.50 -1.12 -3.94
N SER A 177 36.81 -1.31 -4.09
CA SER A 177 37.55 -2.41 -3.43
C SER A 177 37.86 -2.21 -1.95
N SER A 178 37.44 -1.10 -1.32
CA SER A 178 37.65 -0.93 0.13
C SER A 178 36.61 -1.69 0.95
N LYS A 179 37.03 -2.86 1.44
CA LYS A 179 36.51 -3.67 2.55
C LYS A 179 35.28 -3.11 3.30
N SER A 180 34.21 -3.90 3.37
CA SER A 180 33.44 -4.01 4.62
C SER A 180 32.89 -5.41 4.80
N ARG A 181 33.45 -6.16 5.75
CA ARG A 181 32.78 -7.31 6.36
C ARG A 181 31.90 -6.75 7.47
N SER A 182 30.60 -6.67 7.21
CA SER A 182 29.59 -6.41 8.24
C SER A 182 28.99 -7.74 8.66
N THR A 183 29.40 -8.23 9.83
CA THR A 183 28.75 -9.35 10.51
C THR A 183 27.28 -9.06 10.73
N SER A 184 26.41 -9.97 10.27
CA SER A 184 24.97 -9.98 10.51
C SER A 184 24.68 -10.00 12.01
N SER A 185 24.46 -8.82 12.59
CA SER A 185 23.81 -8.68 13.89
C SER A 185 22.32 -8.98 13.68
N MET A 186 21.79 -9.98 14.37
CA MET A 186 20.34 -10.14 14.52
C MET A 186 19.76 -8.78 14.96
N ARG A 187 18.91 -8.18 14.13
CA ARG A 187 18.22 -6.93 14.46
C ARG A 187 17.41 -7.17 15.74
N LYS A 188 17.78 -6.49 16.83
CA LYS A 188 16.86 -6.27 17.96
C LYS A 188 15.52 -5.83 17.37
N LYS A 189 14.39 -6.39 17.86
CA LYS A 189 13.05 -5.92 17.49
C LYS A 189 13.07 -4.40 17.62
N LYS A 190 12.94 -3.68 16.50
CA LYS A 190 12.85 -2.22 16.52
C LYS A 190 11.64 -1.89 17.38
N THR A 191 11.88 -1.24 18.53
CA THR A 191 10.80 -0.70 19.35
C THR A 191 9.99 0.24 18.48
N ILE A 192 8.67 0.09 18.47
CA ILE A 192 7.78 1.04 17.78
C ILE A 192 8.15 2.43 18.30
N LEU A 193 8.49 3.34 17.39
CA LEU A 193 8.88 4.71 17.71
C LEU A 193 7.75 5.41 18.48
N ASN A 194 8.07 6.45 19.24
CA ASN A 194 7.07 7.24 19.96
C ASN A 194 5.97 7.76 19.00
N PRO A 195 4.73 7.95 19.47
CA PRO A 195 3.67 8.54 18.65
C PRO A 195 4.12 9.86 18.05
N ILE A 196 3.80 10.05 16.78
CA ILE A 196 3.98 11.32 16.09
C ILE A 196 2.62 12.03 16.16
N PRO A 197 2.54 13.23 16.77
CA PRO A 197 1.30 14.00 16.77
C PRO A 197 1.00 14.48 15.35
N PHE A 198 -0.27 14.60 14.99
CA PHE A 198 -0.61 15.38 13.80
C PHE A 198 -0.18 16.83 14.03
N LYS A 199 0.68 17.36 13.16
CA LYS A 199 0.86 18.80 13.08
C LYS A 199 -0.45 19.36 12.53
N ARG A 200 -1.18 20.16 13.33
CA ARG A 200 -2.19 21.07 12.76
C ARG A 200 -1.41 22.04 11.87
N GLY A 201 -1.32 21.72 10.58
CA GLY A 201 -1.08 22.76 9.59
C GLY A 201 -2.31 23.64 9.54
N GLU A 202 -2.10 24.95 9.45
CA GLU A 202 -3.11 25.94 9.06
C GLU A 202 -3.92 25.37 7.89
N VAL A 203 -5.11 24.86 8.19
CA VAL A 203 -6.16 24.83 7.19
C VAL A 203 -6.69 26.25 7.29
N ASP A 204 -6.26 27.11 6.38
CA ASP A 204 -6.82 28.46 6.25
C ASP A 204 -8.34 28.29 6.18
N GLU A 205 -9.03 28.72 7.24
CA GLU A 205 -10.50 28.69 7.30
C GLU A 205 -11.13 29.60 6.22
N ASP A 206 -10.31 30.40 5.54
CA ASP A 206 -10.67 31.24 4.40
C ASP A 206 -10.35 30.60 3.03
N SER A 207 -9.98 29.31 2.99
CA SER A 207 -9.77 28.56 1.75
C SER A 207 -10.75 27.39 1.54
N PHE A 208 -11.92 27.45 2.20
CA PHE A 208 -13.06 26.57 1.96
C PHE A 208 -13.96 27.06 0.82
#